data_AF-A0A5Z9KGY1-F1
#
_entry.id   AF-A0A5Z9KGY1-F1
#
_cell.length_a   1.000
_cell.length_b   1.000
_cell.length_c   1.000
_cell.angle_alpha   90.00
_cell.angle_beta   90.00
_cell.angle_gamma   90.00
#
_symmetry.space_group_name_H-M   'P 1'
#
loop_
_entity.id
_entity.type
_entity.pdbx_description
1 polymer ?
#
loop_
_entity_poly.entity_id
_entity_poly.type
_entity_poly.pdbx_seq_one_letter_code
_entity_poly.pdbx_strand_id
1 'polypeptide(L)'
;MRDIHKVLELWGAWVANNHEDVVWSHIAAGFKGLIPSKVKFRPQCCDDDAMIICGCMARLNKNNSDLHDLLMDYYVMGMTFMMLARKHGCSDCRIGRLLQKAEGIIDGMLMMLDIRLEMD
;
A
#
# COMPACT_ATOMS: atom_id res chain seq x y z
N MET A 1 9.40 17.75 0.58
CA MET A 1 8.02 17.33 0.83
C MET A 1 7.91 15.96 0.21
N ARG A 2 7.65 14.93 1.02
CA ARG A 2 7.60 13.53 0.57
C ARG A 2 6.44 13.32 -0.39
N ASP A 3 6.68 12.61 -1.48
CA ASP A 3 5.61 12.13 -2.36
C ASP A 3 5.13 10.77 -1.87
N ILE A 4 4.08 10.78 -1.03
CA ILE A 4 3.55 9.56 -0.42
C ILE A 4 3.01 8.56 -1.46
N HIS A 5 2.48 9.07 -2.58
CA HIS A 5 2.01 8.23 -3.67
C HIS A 5 3.18 7.41 -4.23
N LYS A 6 4.29 8.06 -4.54
CA LYS A 6 5.50 7.39 -5.04
C LYS A 6 6.07 6.40 -4.03
N VAL A 7 6.13 6.77 -2.76
CA VAL A 7 6.60 5.89 -1.68
C VAL A 7 5.77 4.60 -1.60
N LEU A 8 4.44 4.72 -1.63
CA LEU A 8 3.53 3.57 -1.59
C LEU A 8 3.53 2.76 -2.89
N GLU A 9 3.80 3.36 -4.04
CA GLU A 9 4.00 2.62 -5.30
C GLU A 9 5.26 1.75 -5.26
N LEU A 10 6.38 2.29 -4.79
CA LEU A 10 7.65 1.56 -4.65
C LEU A 10 7.53 0.44 -3.61
N TRP A 11 6.88 0.72 -2.49
CA TRP A 11 6.58 -0.27 -1.47
C TRP A 11 5.64 -1.36 -1.98
N GLY A 12 4.57 -1.01 -2.70
CA GLY A 12 3.63 -1.98 -3.24
C GLY A 12 4.30 -2.96 -4.23
N ALA A 13 5.25 -2.46 -5.03
CA ALA A 13 6.09 -3.28 -5.89
C ALA A 13 7.00 -4.23 -5.09
N TRP A 14 7.62 -3.72 -4.02
CA TRP A 14 8.44 -4.53 -3.12
C TRP A 14 7.62 -5.66 -2.48
N VAL A 15 6.43 -5.37 -1.95
CA VAL A 15 5.53 -6.38 -1.35
C VAL A 15 5.09 -7.42 -2.38
N ALA A 16 4.77 -6.99 -3.60
CA ALA A 16 4.39 -7.90 -4.68
C ALA A 16 5.49 -8.89 -5.05
N ASN A 17 6.76 -8.48 -4.94
CA ASN A 17 7.92 -9.32 -5.24
C ASN A 17 8.40 -10.15 -4.04
N ASN A 18 8.28 -9.64 -2.80
CA ASN A 18 8.77 -10.26 -1.56
C ASN A 18 7.62 -10.77 -0.66
N HIS A 19 6.67 -11.49 -1.26
CA HIS A 19 5.44 -11.97 -0.60
C HIS A 19 5.69 -13.03 0.49
N GLU A 20 6.85 -13.68 0.51
CA GLU A 20 7.21 -14.66 1.55
C GLU A 20 7.67 -13.99 2.86
N ASP A 21 8.23 -12.77 2.77
CA ASP A 21 8.76 -12.01 3.91
C ASP A 21 7.70 -11.13 4.59
N VAL A 22 6.50 -11.04 3.99
CA VAL A 22 5.40 -10.19 4.47
C VAL A 22 4.15 -11.03 4.70
N VAL A 23 3.92 -11.43 5.96
CA VAL A 23 2.75 -12.23 6.35
C VAL A 23 1.51 -11.34 6.52
N TRP A 24 0.96 -10.80 5.44
CA TRP A 24 -0.41 -10.27 5.40
C TRP A 24 -1.34 -11.33 4.79
N SER A 25 -2.45 -11.65 5.46
CA SER A 25 -3.36 -12.76 5.12
C SER A 25 -3.89 -12.76 3.68
N HIS A 26 -3.90 -11.60 3.00
CA HIS A 26 -4.40 -11.45 1.63
C HIS A 26 -3.40 -11.81 0.53
N ILE A 27 -2.12 -12.03 0.85
CA ILE A 27 -1.08 -12.48 -0.09
C ILE A 27 -0.57 -13.89 0.28
N ALA A 28 -1.46 -14.76 0.76
CA ALA A 28 -1.12 -16.16 0.94
C ALA A 28 -0.69 -16.80 -0.41
N ALA A 29 0.15 -17.84 -0.36
CA ALA A 29 0.80 -18.49 -1.51
C ALA A 29 -0.08 -18.78 -2.75
N GLY A 30 -1.42 -18.84 -2.61
CA GLY A 30 -2.37 -18.95 -3.71
C GLY A 30 -2.59 -17.69 -4.57
N PHE A 31 -2.12 -16.51 -4.15
CA PHE A 31 -2.30 -15.23 -4.87
C PHE A 31 -1.14 -14.88 -5.83
N LYS A 32 -0.10 -15.71 -5.93
CA LYS A 32 1.12 -15.47 -6.74
C LYS A 32 0.84 -15.17 -8.22
N GLY A 33 -0.29 -15.67 -8.75
CA GLY A 33 -0.77 -15.44 -10.12
C GLY A 33 -1.82 -14.33 -10.29
N LEU A 34 -2.32 -13.72 -9.21
CA LEU A 34 -3.36 -12.69 -9.25
C LEU A 34 -2.81 -11.26 -9.23
N ILE A 35 -1.56 -11.07 -8.78
CA ILE A 35 -0.90 -9.76 -8.80
C ILE A 35 -0.56 -9.39 -10.26
N PRO A 36 -1.04 -8.23 -10.77
CA PRO A 36 -0.74 -7.79 -12.12
C PRO A 36 0.76 -7.70 -12.37
N SER A 37 1.22 -8.21 -13.52
CA SER A 37 2.63 -8.10 -13.94
C SER A 37 3.14 -6.67 -13.91
N LYS A 38 2.27 -5.69 -14.22
CA LYS A 38 2.58 -4.26 -14.16
C LYS A 38 3.05 -3.80 -12.77
N VAL A 39 2.57 -4.40 -11.68
CA VAL A 39 3.01 -4.04 -10.32
C VAL A 39 4.38 -4.64 -10.04
N LYS A 40 4.61 -5.90 -10.45
CA LYS A 40 5.90 -6.59 -10.24
C LYS A 40 7.07 -5.95 -10.95
N PHE A 41 6.85 -5.34 -12.12
CA PHE A 41 7.90 -4.67 -12.91
C PHE A 41 8.18 -3.22 -12.51
N ARG A 42 7.46 -2.66 -11.53
CA ARG A 42 7.76 -1.31 -11.02
C ARG A 42 9.10 -1.33 -10.27
N PRO A 43 9.82 -0.20 -10.23
CA PRO A 43 10.92 -0.04 -9.28
C PRO A 43 10.41 -0.32 -7.86
N GLN A 44 11.23 -0.99 -7.06
CA GLN A 44 10.95 -1.31 -5.67
C GLN A 44 11.85 -0.49 -4.75
N CYS A 45 11.42 -0.24 -3.53
CA CYS A 45 12.27 0.36 -2.49
C CYS A 45 13.26 -0.67 -1.91
N CYS A 46 14.19 -0.20 -1.08
CA CYS A 46 15.06 -1.08 -0.29
C CYS A 46 14.28 -1.76 0.84
N ASP A 47 14.85 -2.83 1.39
CA ASP A 47 14.21 -3.64 2.44
C ASP A 47 13.97 -2.82 3.72
N ASP A 48 14.92 -1.96 4.11
CA ASP A 48 14.80 -1.14 5.33
C ASP A 48 13.61 -0.17 5.25
N ASP A 49 13.51 0.59 4.15
CA ASP A 49 12.37 1.46 3.89
C ASP A 49 11.05 0.66 3.82
N ALA A 50 11.09 -0.51 3.17
CA ALA A 50 9.92 -1.36 3.05
C ALA A 50 9.41 -1.85 4.42
N MET A 51 10.33 -2.25 5.31
CA MET A 51 10.01 -2.72 6.66
C MET A 51 9.43 -1.61 7.53
N ILE A 52 9.92 -0.38 7.38
CA ILE A 52 9.35 0.80 8.05
C ILE A 52 7.90 1.01 7.60
N ILE A 53 7.63 0.98 6.29
CA ILE A 53 6.28 1.17 5.74
C ILE A 53 5.37 0.01 6.16
N CYS A 54 5.86 -1.23 6.15
CA CYS A 54 5.15 -2.39 6.69
C CYS A 54 4.76 -2.19 8.16
N GLY A 55 5.64 -1.59 8.98
CA GLY A 55 5.33 -1.22 10.36
C GLY A 55 4.20 -0.18 10.48
N CYS A 56 4.18 0.81 9.59
CA CYS A 56 3.09 1.80 9.52
C CYS A 56 1.78 1.16 9.07
N MET A 57 1.81 0.30 8.05
CA MET A 57 0.67 -0.48 7.58
C MET A 57 0.11 -1.40 8.67
N ALA A 58 0.97 -2.02 9.48
CA ALA A 58 0.55 -2.83 10.62
C ALA A 58 -0.22 -2.03 11.67
N ARG A 59 0.24 -0.80 11.96
CA ARG A 59 -0.46 0.12 12.88
C ARG A 59 -1.78 0.59 12.27
N LEU A 60 -1.80 0.89 10.98
CA LEU A 60 -3.03 1.25 10.27
C LEU A 60 -4.04 0.12 10.34
N ASN A 61 -3.65 -1.13 10.07
CA ASN A 61 -4.55 -2.29 10.12
C ASN A 61 -5.19 -2.48 11.49
N LYS A 62 -4.41 -2.31 12.57
CA LYS A 62 -4.93 -2.39 13.95
C LYS A 62 -5.96 -1.30 14.27
N ASN A 63 -5.81 -0.10 13.70
CA ASN A 63 -6.68 1.04 13.98
C ASN A 63 -7.87 1.13 13.02
N ASN A 64 -7.67 0.75 11.76
CA ASN A 64 -8.64 0.81 10.68
C ASN A 64 -8.25 -0.17 9.56
N SER A 65 -8.78 -1.39 9.64
CA SER A 65 -8.56 -2.43 8.64
C SER A 65 -9.09 -2.05 7.26
N ASP A 66 -10.18 -1.28 7.16
CA ASP A 66 -10.78 -0.91 5.88
C ASP A 66 -9.84 -0.02 5.04
N LEU A 67 -9.15 0.93 5.69
CA LEU A 67 -8.18 1.79 5.01
C LEU A 67 -6.89 1.04 4.66
N HIS A 68 -6.47 0.11 5.51
CA HIS A 68 -5.37 -0.80 5.21
C HIS A 68 -5.67 -1.64 3.96
N ASP A 69 -6.84 -2.27 3.91
CA ASP A 69 -7.22 -3.14 2.80
C ASP A 69 -7.38 -2.34 1.50
N LEU A 70 -7.87 -1.10 1.58
CA LEU A 70 -7.94 -0.20 0.44
C LEU A 70 -6.55 0.10 -0.16
N LEU A 71 -5.54 0.35 0.69
CA LEU A 71 -4.16 0.57 0.25
C LEU A 71 -3.56 -0.70 -0.36
N MET A 72 -3.82 -1.87 0.24
CA MET A 72 -3.36 -3.15 -0.28
C MET A 72 -3.96 -3.46 -1.65
N ASP A 73 -5.28 -3.28 -1.80
CA ASP A 73 -5.96 -3.50 -3.07
C ASP A 73 -5.42 -2.59 -4.18
N TYR A 74 -5.14 -1.32 -3.85
CA TYR A 74 -4.67 -0.34 -4.82
C TYR A 74 -3.20 -0.51 -5.18
N TYR A 75 -2.30 -0.47 -4.18
CA TYR A 75 -0.85 -0.43 -4.40
C TYR A 75 -0.23 -1.79 -4.67
N VAL A 76 -0.77 -2.86 -4.07
CA VAL A 76 -0.21 -4.22 -4.20
C VAL A 76 -0.99 -5.05 -5.23
N MET A 77 -2.32 -5.07 -5.14
CA MET A 77 -3.15 -5.84 -6.09
C MET A 77 -3.40 -5.09 -7.41
N GLY A 78 -3.03 -3.80 -7.49
CA GLY A 78 -3.15 -3.01 -8.72
C GLY A 78 -4.60 -2.79 -9.17
N MET A 79 -5.57 -2.78 -8.24
CA MET A 79 -6.97 -2.51 -8.57
C MET A 79 -7.16 -1.07 -9.02
N THR A 80 -8.02 -0.85 -10.01
CA THR A 80 -8.36 0.50 -10.47
C THR A 80 -9.43 1.15 -9.57
N PHE A 81 -9.56 2.48 -9.63
CA PHE A 81 -10.63 3.19 -8.92
C PHE A 81 -12.02 2.62 -9.20
N MET A 82 -12.30 2.24 -10.45
CA MET A 82 -13.57 1.63 -10.83
C MET A 82 -13.80 0.27 -10.15
N MET A 83 -12.77 -0.56 -10.00
CA MET A 83 -12.87 -1.85 -9.30
C MET A 83 -13.10 -1.65 -7.80
N LEU A 84 -12.35 -0.73 -7.19
CA LEU A 84 -12.51 -0.36 -5.78
C LEU A 84 -13.89 0.23 -5.50
N ALA A 85 -14.37 1.12 -6.37
CA ALA A 85 -15.69 1.73 -6.27
C ALA A 85 -16.80 0.67 -6.28
N ARG A 86 -16.69 -0.32 -7.18
CA ARG A 86 -17.60 -1.47 -7.21
C ARG A 86 -17.49 -2.33 -5.94
N LYS A 87 -16.27 -2.63 -5.47
CA LYS A 87 -16.03 -3.43 -4.26
C LYS A 87 -16.62 -2.78 -3.00
N HIS A 88 -16.49 -1.46 -2.86
CA HIS A 88 -17.01 -0.69 -1.73
C HIS A 88 -18.43 -0.14 -1.94
N GLY A 89 -19.08 -0.43 -3.07
CA GLY A 89 -20.42 0.06 -3.40
C GLY A 89 -20.54 1.60 -3.40
N CYS A 90 -19.50 2.30 -3.86
CA CYS A 90 -19.46 3.76 -3.84
C CYS A 90 -18.92 4.36 -5.14
N SER A 91 -18.91 5.69 -5.26
CA SER A 91 -18.40 6.37 -6.46
C SER A 91 -16.86 6.48 -6.46
N ASP A 92 -16.27 6.56 -7.65
CA ASP A 92 -14.82 6.72 -7.83
C ASP A 92 -14.27 7.93 -7.07
N CYS A 93 -15.01 9.05 -7.03
CA CYS A 93 -14.65 10.25 -6.26
C CYS A 93 -14.63 9.99 -4.74
N ARG A 94 -15.46 9.09 -4.23
CA ARG A 94 -15.43 8.70 -2.81
C ARG A 94 -14.22 7.82 -2.53
N ILE A 95 -13.89 6.88 -3.41
CA ILE A 95 -12.67 6.08 -3.29
C ILE A 95 -11.43 6.97 -3.28
N GLY A 96 -11.31 7.92 -4.22
CA GLY A 96 -10.16 8.83 -4.26
C GLY A 96 -9.95 9.59 -2.95
N ARG A 97 -11.04 10.06 -2.32
CA ARG A 97 -10.98 10.71 -1.00
C ARG A 97 -10.60 9.75 0.13
N LEU A 98 -11.07 8.51 0.09
CA LEU A 98 -10.68 7.49 1.08
C LEU A 98 -9.22 7.09 0.93
N LEU A 99 -8.74 6.97 -0.30
CA LEU A 99 -7.34 6.66 -0.61
C LEU A 99 -6.44 7.80 -0.12
N GLN A 100 -6.75 9.05 -0.49
CA GLN A 100 -6.01 10.22 -0.01
C GLN A 100 -5.99 10.31 1.53
N LYS A 101 -7.10 9.96 2.19
CA LYS A 101 -7.16 9.88 3.66
C LYS A 101 -6.22 8.80 4.21
N ALA A 102 -6.21 7.62 3.60
CA ALA A 102 -5.35 6.51 4.02
C ALA A 102 -3.86 6.88 3.86
N GLU A 103 -3.50 7.45 2.70
CA GLU A 103 -2.15 7.92 2.40
C GLU A 103 -1.70 9.01 3.39
N GLY A 104 -2.56 9.99 3.67
CA GLY A 104 -2.26 11.04 4.63
C GLY A 104 -2.03 10.53 6.05
N ILE A 105 -2.65 9.40 6.43
CA ILE A 105 -2.38 8.76 7.72
C ILE A 105 -0.97 8.15 7.73
N ILE A 106 -0.57 7.45 6.68
CA ILE A 106 0.78 6.87 6.57
C ILE A 106 1.84 7.97 6.53
N ASP A 107 1.65 9.00 5.70
CA ASP A 107 2.57 10.14 5.64
C ASP A 107 2.68 10.84 7.02
N GLY A 108 1.55 11.07 7.69
CA GLY A 108 1.52 11.62 9.04
C GLY A 108 2.25 10.75 10.07
N MET A 109 2.15 9.42 10.00
CA MET A 109 2.92 8.51 10.87
C MET A 109 4.42 8.64 10.62
N LEU A 110 4.85 8.67 9.37
CA LEU A 110 6.26 8.81 9.01
C LEU A 110 6.81 10.18 9.45
N MET A 111 6.02 11.24 9.31
CA MET A 111 6.38 12.59 9.79
C MET A 111 6.48 12.64 11.32
N MET A 112 5.53 12.05 12.05
CA MET A 112 5.56 12.06 13.53
C MET A 112 6.75 11.29 14.10
N LEU A 113 7.22 10.27 13.40
CA LEU A 113 8.37 9.46 13.80
C LEU A 113 9.72 10.06 13.34
N ASP A 114 9.70 11.22 12.66
CA ASP A 114 10.87 11.87 12.04
C ASP A 114 11.72 10.92 11.18
N ILE A 115 11.04 10.01 10.48
CA ILE A 115 11.70 9.01 9.62
C ILE A 115 12.05 9.68 8.30
N ARG A 116 13.30 9.50 7.87
CA ARG A 116 13.75 9.80 6.51
C ARG A 116 13.91 8.48 5.76
N LEU A 117 13.18 8.33 4.67
CA LEU A 117 13.32 7.18 3.79
C LEU A 117 14.47 7.46 2.82
N GLU A 118 15.19 6.44 2.38
CA GLU A 118 16.26 6.62 1.39
C GLU A 118 15.70 7.03 0.02
N MET A 119 14.46 6.67 -0.26
CA MET A 119 13.74 6.99 -1.50
C MET A 119 13.13 8.40 -1.57
N ASP A 120 13.20 9.18 -0.47
CA ASP A 120 12.62 10.53 -0.37
C ASP A 120 13.29 11.57 -1.30
#